data_AF-A0A8C9VLF1-F1
#
_entry.id   AF-A0A8C9VLF1-F1
#
_cell.length_a   1.000
_cell.length_b   1.000
_cell.length_c   1.000
_cell.angle_alpha   90.00
_cell.angle_beta   90.00
_cell.angle_gamma   90.00
#
_symmetry.space_group_name_H-M   'P 1'
#
loop_
_entity.id
_entity.type
_entity.pdbx_description
1 polymer ?
#
loop_
_entity_poly.entity_id
_entity_poly.type
_entity_poly.pdbx_seq_one_letter_code
_entity_poly.pdbx_strand_id
1 'polypeptide(L)'
;MLIPQETNWLHEFPTQKCMSVQPFVCICIKSPPSFFFCPLDISYFNESWISRIKTDVGDNWRLKISNLKKILKGILDYNHEVLGQQINDFTLPDVNLVGEHSDAAELGRMLQLILGCAVNCEQKQGHFIPRCLIAVQMMYHCLFVQVVELQNRLSEESKKADKMEFEYKRLKEKVDSLQKEKDRLRTERDSLKETIEELHCIQAQEGQLTAGLVPLVCNETPDSLAAEIVTPEIRERLIRLQHENKMLKLNQEGSDNEKIALLQSLLEDANSRKNELETENRLVNQRLIEGQSQVEELQKTLQEQGSRADDVCIEKIHDVSSELQKKNAQMEDLEQKYNTASLKVEELEEALRKKDEDMKLMEERYKKYLEKAKSVIRTLDPKQNQGSAPEVQALKNQLQERERMLHSLEKEYDKTKTQRDQEERLIVSAWYNMGMALQKKAAEDRLASTGSGQSFLARQRQATSTRRSYPGHVQPATAR
;
A
#
# COMPACT_ATOMS: atom_id res chain seq x y z
N MET A 1 -3.86 36.44 31.10
CA MET A 1 -3.69 36.05 29.68
C MET A 1 -2.26 35.58 29.51
N LEU A 2 -1.97 34.31 29.79
CA LEU A 2 -0.65 33.71 29.63
C LEU A 2 -0.84 32.24 29.24
N ILE A 3 -0.67 31.94 27.96
CA ILE A 3 -0.51 30.60 27.36
C ILE A 3 0.39 30.83 26.13
N PRO A 4 1.36 29.98 25.73
CA PRO A 4 2.34 29.20 26.50
C PRO A 4 3.79 29.37 25.93
N GLN A 5 4.83 29.16 26.73
CA GLN A 5 6.23 29.15 26.27
C GLN A 5 6.74 27.76 25.81
N GLU A 6 5.87 26.75 25.73
CA GLU A 6 6.31 25.34 25.57
C GLU A 6 6.52 24.86 24.12
N THR A 7 6.31 25.70 23.09
CA THR A 7 6.48 25.32 21.68
C THR A 7 7.80 25.74 21.05
N ASN A 8 8.67 26.46 21.78
CA ASN A 8 9.95 26.95 21.24
C ASN A 8 11.07 25.90 21.12
N TRP A 9 10.88 24.68 21.64
CA TRP A 9 11.91 23.63 21.60
C TRP A 9 12.18 23.04 20.21
N LEU A 10 11.29 23.27 19.23
CA LEU A 10 11.45 22.81 17.85
C LEU A 10 12.44 23.65 17.04
N HIS A 11 12.69 24.90 17.43
CA HIS A 11 13.52 25.84 16.67
C HIS A 11 15.02 25.86 17.04
N GLU A 12 15.41 25.16 18.12
CA GLU A 12 16.79 25.18 18.63
C GLU A 12 17.67 23.99 18.18
N PHE A 13 17.23 23.18 17.21
CA PHE A 13 18.09 22.12 16.66
C PHE A 13 19.05 22.67 15.59
N PRO A 14 20.38 22.72 15.83
CA PRO A 14 21.33 22.91 14.75
C PRO A 14 21.44 21.56 14.02
N THR A 15 20.86 21.49 12.83
CA THR A 15 20.76 20.34 11.92
C THR A 15 22.09 19.80 11.39
N GLN A 16 23.24 20.08 12.02
CA GLN A 16 24.55 19.94 11.37
C GLN A 16 25.51 18.86 11.90
N LYS A 17 25.19 18.06 12.93
CA LYS A 17 26.19 17.11 13.50
C LYS A 17 25.64 15.76 14.00
N CYS A 18 24.74 15.10 13.28
CA CYS A 18 24.32 13.72 13.61
C CYS A 18 24.98 12.68 12.68
N MET A 19 26.29 12.45 12.85
CA MET A 19 27.05 11.52 12.02
C MET A 19 27.51 10.28 12.82
N SER A 20 27.29 9.08 12.26
CA SER A 20 27.74 7.73 12.70
C SER A 20 27.00 7.07 13.89
N VAL A 21 27.14 5.74 14.06
CA VAL A 21 26.63 4.79 15.10
C VAL A 21 26.88 5.25 16.57
N GLN A 22 27.52 6.41 16.70
CA GLN A 22 27.50 7.26 17.88
C GLN A 22 26.18 8.02 18.21
N PRO A 23 25.01 7.97 17.52
CA PRO A 23 23.98 8.98 17.76
C PRO A 23 23.33 8.74 19.10
N PHE A 24 23.06 7.52 19.55
CA PHE A 24 22.39 7.34 20.84
C PHE A 24 23.31 7.59 22.03
N VAL A 25 24.58 7.18 21.92
CA VAL A 25 25.60 7.60 22.88
C VAL A 25 25.77 9.12 22.82
N CYS A 26 25.66 9.78 21.66
CA CYS A 26 25.62 11.24 21.53
C CYS A 26 24.26 11.89 21.83
N ILE A 27 23.15 11.17 21.91
CA ILE A 27 21.82 11.73 22.16
C ILE A 27 21.54 11.63 23.66
N CYS A 28 22.08 10.61 24.35
CA CYS A 28 22.15 10.58 25.80
C CYS A 28 23.32 11.40 26.37
N ILE A 29 24.34 11.72 25.57
CA ILE A 29 25.54 12.46 26.03
C ILE A 29 25.70 13.85 25.39
N LYS A 30 25.57 14.05 24.07
CA LYS A 30 25.66 15.38 23.42
C LYS A 30 24.34 16.17 23.40
N SER A 31 23.17 15.51 23.39
CA SER A 31 21.91 16.20 23.70
C SER A 31 21.75 16.22 25.23
N PRO A 32 21.34 17.35 25.85
CA PRO A 32 21.34 17.45 27.29
C PRO A 32 20.41 16.38 27.88
N PRO A 33 20.81 15.69 28.98
CA PRO A 33 20.01 14.62 29.59
C PRO A 33 18.59 15.07 29.98
N SER A 34 18.34 16.38 30.03
CA SER A 34 17.03 17.00 30.12
C SER A 34 16.06 16.56 29.02
N PHE A 35 16.51 16.20 27.82
CA PHE A 35 15.61 15.78 26.74
C PHE A 35 14.92 14.43 26.99
N PHE A 36 15.57 13.50 27.71
CA PHE A 36 15.07 12.14 27.92
C PHE A 36 14.55 11.90 29.34
N PHE A 37 15.22 12.46 30.35
CA PHE A 37 14.90 12.16 31.75
C PHE A 37 13.98 13.19 32.39
N CYS A 38 14.04 14.47 31.97
CA CYS A 38 13.15 15.52 32.45
C CYS A 38 11.66 15.24 32.14
N PRO A 39 11.30 14.64 30.98
CA PRO A 39 9.91 14.24 30.70
C PRO A 39 9.43 13.00 31.48
N LEU A 40 10.35 12.20 32.04
CA LEU A 40 9.98 11.01 32.85
C LEU A 40 9.48 11.44 34.22
N ASP A 41 10.29 12.25 34.91
CA ASP A 41 9.94 12.85 36.19
C ASP A 41 10.90 14.00 36.51
N ILE A 42 10.46 15.23 36.23
CA ILE A 42 11.22 16.45 36.48
C ILE A 42 11.57 16.66 37.96
N SER A 43 10.81 16.04 38.87
CA SER A 43 11.04 16.17 40.31
C SER A 43 12.27 15.35 40.75
N TYR A 44 12.45 14.17 40.15
CA TYR A 44 13.56 13.27 40.46
C TYR A 44 14.79 13.53 39.57
N PHE A 45 14.62 13.60 38.25
CA PHE A 45 15.69 13.86 37.28
C PHE A 45 15.80 15.37 36.95
N ASN A 46 15.96 16.18 38.00
CA ASN A 46 16.07 17.63 37.88
C ASN A 46 17.44 18.09 37.32
N GLU A 47 17.58 19.39 37.05
CA GLU A 47 18.80 20.00 36.51
C GLU A 47 20.06 19.71 37.36
N SER A 48 19.90 19.57 38.68
CA SER A 48 21.02 19.25 39.58
C SER A 48 21.52 17.81 39.41
N TRP A 49 20.66 16.88 39.02
CA TRP A 49 21.06 15.52 38.65
C TRP A 49 21.69 15.49 37.26
N ILE A 50 21.06 16.18 36.30
CA ILE A 50 21.49 16.27 34.89
C ILE A 50 22.90 16.85 34.77
N SER A 51 23.20 17.90 35.55
CA SER A 51 24.53 18.55 35.57
C SER A 51 25.69 17.62 35.97
N ARG A 52 25.41 16.46 36.57
CA ARG A 52 26.43 15.45 36.91
C ARG A 52 26.90 14.66 35.69
N ILE A 53 26.17 14.74 34.58
CA ILE A 53 26.47 14.08 33.31
C ILE A 53 27.17 15.09 32.41
N LYS A 54 28.38 14.76 31.96
CA LYS A 54 29.16 15.66 31.08
C LYS A 54 28.66 15.55 29.64
N THR A 55 28.41 16.66 28.96
CA THR A 55 27.89 16.65 27.59
C THR A 55 28.98 16.64 26.50
N ASP A 56 30.15 17.24 26.79
CA ASP A 56 31.25 17.37 25.84
C ASP A 56 32.23 16.19 25.90
N VAL A 57 31.75 15.00 25.52
CA VAL A 57 32.50 13.75 25.69
C VAL A 57 33.32 13.33 24.45
N GLY A 58 32.91 13.77 23.26
CA GLY A 58 33.61 13.44 22.00
C GLY A 58 33.81 11.91 21.83
N ASP A 59 35.04 11.50 21.57
CA ASP A 59 35.45 10.09 21.40
C ASP A 59 36.04 9.46 22.67
N ASN A 60 35.98 10.14 23.81
CA ASN A 60 36.53 9.63 25.07
C ASN A 60 35.62 8.55 25.67
N TRP A 61 35.85 7.29 25.29
CA TRP A 61 35.08 6.13 25.73
C TRP A 61 35.04 5.96 27.26
N ARG A 62 36.10 6.29 27.99
CA ARG A 62 36.11 6.22 29.46
C ARG A 62 35.09 7.16 30.09
N LEU A 63 34.98 8.36 29.52
CA LEU A 63 34.02 9.35 30.00
C LEU A 63 32.58 9.00 29.57
N LYS A 64 32.40 8.36 28.41
CA LYS A 64 31.12 7.74 28.02
C LYS A 64 30.67 6.71 29.05
N ILE A 65 31.53 5.75 29.40
CA ILE A 65 31.23 4.75 30.43
C ILE A 65 30.90 5.40 31.78
N SER A 66 31.66 6.42 32.18
CA SER A 66 31.40 7.14 33.44
C SER A 66 30.00 7.75 33.48
N ASN A 67 29.57 8.38 32.38
CA ASN A 67 28.23 8.93 32.26
C ASN A 67 27.16 7.83 32.23
N LEU A 68 27.36 6.78 31.44
CA LEU A 68 26.42 5.65 31.33
C LEU A 68 26.21 4.96 32.68
N LYS A 69 27.27 4.82 33.50
CA LYS A 69 27.18 4.30 34.88
C LYS A 69 26.30 5.18 35.77
N LYS A 70 26.42 6.51 35.67
CA LYS A 70 25.58 7.44 36.45
C LYS A 70 24.12 7.38 36.02
N ILE A 71 23.89 7.30 34.70
CA ILE A 71 22.54 7.20 34.13
C ILE A 71 21.89 5.88 34.55
N LEU A 72 22.57 4.75 34.34
CA LEU A 72 22.07 3.44 34.75
C LEU A 72 21.76 3.39 36.23
N LYS A 73 22.66 3.92 37.07
CA LYS A 73 22.42 4.01 38.52
C LYS A 73 21.17 4.84 38.84
N GLY A 74 21.02 6.04 38.26
CA GLY A 74 19.85 6.88 38.53
C GLY A 74 18.53 6.25 38.07
N ILE A 75 18.54 5.48 36.98
CA ILE A 75 17.36 4.73 36.52
C ILE A 75 16.98 3.62 37.51
N LEU A 76 17.98 2.86 37.99
CA LEU A 76 17.75 1.77 38.94
C LEU A 76 17.28 2.30 40.30
N ASP A 77 17.89 3.38 40.78
CA ASP A 77 17.51 4.06 42.02
C ASP A 77 16.07 4.59 41.89
N TYR A 78 15.71 5.24 40.76
CA TYR A 78 14.33 5.68 40.50
C TYR A 78 13.32 4.53 40.48
N ASN A 79 13.65 3.43 39.80
CA ASN A 79 12.77 2.29 39.69
C ASN A 79 12.51 1.63 41.05
N HIS A 80 13.49 1.63 41.93
CA HIS A 80 13.37 1.07 43.28
C HIS A 80 12.71 2.03 44.26
N GLU A 81 13.16 3.28 44.32
CA GLU A 81 12.77 4.28 45.33
C GLU A 81 11.44 4.95 45.02
N VAL A 82 11.16 5.22 43.74
CA VAL A 82 9.95 5.96 43.31
C VAL A 82 8.88 5.02 42.77
N LEU A 83 9.26 4.11 41.87
CA LEU A 83 8.28 3.19 41.26
C LEU A 83 7.97 1.96 42.14
N GLY A 84 8.79 1.70 43.17
CA GLY A 84 8.63 0.55 44.06
C GLY A 84 8.72 -0.80 43.34
N GLN A 85 9.30 -0.84 42.14
CA GLN A 85 9.41 -2.04 41.33
C GLN A 85 10.79 -2.68 41.48
N GLN A 86 10.82 -3.98 41.75
CA GLN A 86 12.04 -4.76 41.59
C GLN A 86 12.10 -5.26 40.15
N ILE A 87 13.21 -4.96 39.48
CA ILE A 87 13.47 -5.46 38.14
C ILE A 87 13.91 -6.92 38.27
N ASN A 88 12.94 -7.82 38.44
CA ASN A 88 13.18 -9.25 38.46
C ASN A 88 13.17 -9.77 37.00
N ASP A 89 14.09 -10.66 36.67
CA ASP A 89 14.27 -11.29 35.34
C ASP A 89 14.80 -10.41 34.18
N PHE A 90 15.26 -9.18 34.45
CA PHE A 90 15.95 -8.36 33.44
C PHE A 90 17.46 -8.46 33.54
N THR A 91 18.15 -8.72 32.41
CA THR A 91 19.61 -8.64 32.35
C THR A 91 20.05 -7.19 32.27
N LEU A 92 20.77 -6.71 33.29
CA LEU A 92 21.29 -5.34 33.33
C LEU A 92 22.25 -5.06 32.16
N PRO A 93 22.20 -3.85 31.56
CA PRO A 93 23.04 -3.51 30.42
C PRO A 93 24.52 -3.35 30.82
N ASP A 94 25.44 -3.91 30.02
CA ASP A 94 26.87 -3.71 30.16
C ASP A 94 27.31 -2.39 29.51
N VAL A 95 27.43 -1.37 30.36
CA VAL A 95 27.87 -0.03 29.98
C VAL A 95 29.30 0.03 29.43
N ASN A 96 30.17 -0.96 29.70
CA ASN A 96 31.53 -0.97 29.15
C ASN A 96 31.51 -1.34 27.66
N LEU A 97 30.69 -2.33 27.28
CA LEU A 97 30.49 -2.70 25.88
C LEU A 97 29.86 -1.55 25.06
N VAL A 98 28.92 -0.81 25.65
CA VAL A 98 28.36 0.41 25.01
C VAL A 98 29.43 1.49 24.84
N GLY A 99 30.27 1.71 25.84
CA GLY A 99 31.29 2.77 25.81
C GLY A 99 32.47 2.49 24.89
N GLU A 100 33.01 1.27 24.91
CA GLU A 100 34.21 0.85 24.16
C GLU A 100 33.88 0.43 22.72
N HIS A 101 32.81 -0.34 22.54
CA HIS A 101 32.49 -1.01 21.27
C HIS A 101 31.24 -0.43 20.60
N SER A 102 30.56 0.53 21.23
CA SER A 102 29.28 1.07 20.74
C SER A 102 28.25 -0.06 20.48
N ASP A 103 28.21 -1.04 21.38
CA ASP A 103 27.31 -2.21 21.24
C ASP A 103 25.84 -1.79 21.28
N ALA A 104 25.11 -2.11 20.19
CA ALA A 104 23.72 -1.71 20.01
C ALA A 104 22.74 -2.52 20.87
N ALA A 105 23.06 -3.78 21.22
CA ALA A 105 22.19 -4.64 22.01
C ALA A 105 22.19 -4.21 23.48
N GLU A 106 23.35 -3.87 24.03
CA GLU A 106 23.49 -3.34 25.39
C GLU A 106 22.86 -1.95 25.53
N LEU A 107 23.02 -1.10 24.51
CA LEU A 107 22.34 0.18 24.44
C LEU A 107 20.82 0.01 24.38
N GLY A 108 20.33 -0.97 23.61
CA GLY A 108 18.91 -1.32 23.55
C GLY A 108 18.33 -1.74 24.91
N ARG A 109 19.09 -2.53 25.69
CA ARG A 109 18.72 -2.88 27.08
C ARG A 109 18.63 -1.66 27.97
N MET A 110 19.56 -0.71 27.85
CA MET A 110 19.54 0.53 28.61
C MET A 110 18.32 1.40 28.28
N LEU A 111 17.92 1.46 27.01
CA LEU A 111 16.70 2.17 26.58
C LEU A 111 15.42 1.49 27.06
N GLN A 112 15.40 0.16 27.10
CA GLN A 112 14.27 -0.60 27.61
C GLN A 112 14.00 -0.30 29.09
N LEU A 113 15.05 -0.11 29.90
CA LEU A 113 14.91 0.33 31.30
C LEU A 113 14.30 1.73 31.41
N ILE A 114 14.79 2.67 30.59
CA ILE A 114 14.26 4.04 30.56
C ILE A 114 12.77 4.03 30.18
N LEU A 115 12.41 3.26 29.16
CA LEU A 115 11.03 3.09 28.72
C LEU A 115 10.16 2.38 29.79
N GLY A 116 10.72 1.39 30.50
CA GLY A 116 10.06 0.74 31.61
C GLY A 116 9.71 1.73 32.73
N CYS A 117 10.66 2.60 33.10
CA CYS A 117 10.40 3.67 34.06
C CYS A 117 9.35 4.66 33.54
N ALA A 118 9.41 4.97 32.24
CA ALA A 118 8.46 5.85 31.56
C ALA A 118 7.02 5.35 31.69
N VAL A 119 6.77 4.08 31.33
CA VAL A 119 5.43 3.48 31.32
C VAL A 119 4.84 3.33 32.74
N ASN A 120 5.71 3.23 33.75
CA ASN A 120 5.31 2.95 35.12
C ASN A 120 5.23 4.19 36.02
N CYS A 121 5.67 5.36 35.57
CA CYS A 121 5.50 6.62 36.29
C CYS A 121 4.00 6.96 36.50
N GLU A 122 3.63 7.46 37.68
CA GLU A 122 2.24 7.70 38.10
C GLU A 122 1.54 8.85 37.34
N GLN A 123 2.25 9.69 36.59
CA GLN A 123 1.68 10.83 35.82
C GLN A 123 0.94 10.42 34.52
N LYS A 124 0.10 9.37 34.58
CA LYS A 124 -0.51 8.72 33.41
C LYS A 124 -1.59 9.52 32.65
N GLN A 125 -2.03 10.70 33.09
CA GLN A 125 -3.36 11.21 32.66
C GLN A 125 -3.40 12.56 31.93
N GLY A 126 -2.40 12.96 31.15
CA GLY A 126 -2.65 14.08 30.21
C GLY A 126 -1.55 14.44 29.22
N HIS A 127 -0.30 14.54 29.66
CA HIS A 127 0.79 15.06 28.82
C HIS A 127 1.85 14.03 28.45
N PHE A 128 1.82 12.87 29.09
CA PHE A 128 2.89 11.88 28.99
C PHE A 128 2.81 11.04 27.72
N ILE A 129 1.64 10.46 27.41
CA ILE A 129 1.45 9.64 26.19
C ILE A 129 1.74 10.46 24.92
N PRO A 130 1.24 11.71 24.75
CA PRO A 130 1.60 12.54 23.61
C PRO A 130 3.10 12.88 23.55
N ARG A 131 3.75 13.19 24.69
CA ARG A 131 5.19 13.48 24.73
C ARG A 131 6.04 12.25 24.41
N CYS A 132 5.67 11.06 24.88
CA CYS A 132 6.33 9.81 24.51
C CYS A 132 6.14 9.47 23.03
N LEU A 133 4.94 9.66 22.46
CA LEU A 133 4.72 9.48 21.02
C LEU A 133 5.57 10.44 20.19
N ILE A 134 5.64 11.71 20.58
CA ILE A 134 6.48 12.72 19.91
C ILE A 134 7.96 12.34 20.01
N ALA A 135 8.44 11.90 21.17
CA ALA A 135 9.82 11.47 21.36
C ALA A 135 10.17 10.24 20.51
N VAL A 136 9.27 9.25 20.44
CA VAL A 136 9.43 8.06 19.58
C VAL A 136 9.41 8.46 18.10
N GLN A 137 8.54 9.38 17.70
CA GLN A 137 8.47 9.88 16.33
C GLN A 137 9.70 10.70 15.94
N MET A 138 10.25 11.52 16.84
CA MET A 138 11.50 12.25 16.63
C MET A 138 12.70 11.30 16.55
N MET A 139 12.72 10.26 17.38
CA MET A 139 13.75 9.22 17.33
C MET A 139 13.70 8.46 15.99
N TYR A 140 12.50 8.11 15.52
CA TYR A 140 12.32 7.47 14.22
C TYR A 140 12.75 8.37 13.06
N HIS A 141 12.42 9.67 13.14
CA HIS A 141 12.84 10.65 12.13
C HIS A 141 14.36 10.84 12.10
N CYS A 142 15.01 10.91 13.27
CA CYS A 142 16.47 11.00 13.37
C CYS A 142 17.16 9.74 12.79
N LEU A 143 16.63 8.55 13.10
CA LEU A 143 17.10 7.29 12.53
C LEU A 143 16.95 7.30 11.00
N PHE A 144 15.81 7.74 10.48
CA PHE A 144 15.54 7.80 9.04
C PHE A 144 16.51 8.73 8.32
N VAL A 145 16.71 9.96 8.83
CA VAL A 145 17.67 10.92 8.25
C VAL A 145 19.07 10.34 8.25
N GLN A 146 19.48 9.67 9.33
CA GLN A 146 20.79 9.06 9.41
C GLN A 146 20.98 7.91 8.42
N VAL A 147 19.96 7.06 8.22
CA VAL A 147 20.01 5.98 7.23
C VAL A 147 20.18 6.56 5.83
N VAL A 148 19.43 7.62 5.48
CA VAL A 148 19.55 8.30 4.18
C VAL A 148 20.94 8.91 4.00
N GLU A 149 21.48 9.57 5.02
CA GLU A 149 22.82 10.17 4.95
C GLU A 149 23.93 9.11 4.82
N LEU A 150 23.82 7.99 5.55
CA LEU A 150 24.74 6.87 5.41
C LEU A 150 24.66 6.23 4.02
N GLN A 151 23.46 6.11 3.47
CA GLN A 151 23.26 5.59 2.12
C GLN A 151 23.90 6.51 1.06
N ASN A 152 23.76 7.83 1.22
CA ASN A 152 24.40 8.81 0.35
C ASN A 152 25.93 8.75 0.45
N ARG A 153 26.48 8.67 1.67
CA ARG A 153 27.92 8.48 1.89
C ARG A 153 28.44 7.20 1.27
N LEU A 154 27.71 6.09 1.40
CA LEU A 154 28.09 4.83 0.79
C LEU A 154 28.11 4.95 -0.74
N SER A 155 27.14 5.66 -1.33
CA SER A 155 27.10 5.95 -2.76
C SER A 155 28.28 6.81 -3.21
N GLU A 156 28.66 7.83 -2.45
CA GLU A 156 29.83 8.67 -2.73
C GLU A 156 31.15 7.89 -2.64
N GLU A 157 31.33 7.09 -1.60
CA GLU A 157 32.52 6.24 -1.45
C GLU A 157 32.59 5.17 -2.54
N SER A 158 31.44 4.63 -2.99
CA SER A 158 31.39 3.73 -4.15
C SER A 158 31.88 4.43 -5.43
N LYS A 159 31.36 5.62 -5.74
CA LYS A 159 31.80 6.38 -6.93
C LYS A 159 33.28 6.73 -6.88
N LYS A 160 33.80 7.04 -5.69
CA LYS A 160 35.21 7.32 -5.46
C LYS A 160 36.06 6.07 -5.67
N ALA A 161 35.62 4.91 -5.19
CA ALA A 161 36.28 3.63 -5.44
C ALA A 161 36.35 3.32 -6.94
N ASP A 162 35.24 3.46 -7.68
CA ASP A 162 35.20 3.24 -9.13
C ASP A 162 36.18 4.14 -9.88
N LYS A 163 36.27 5.43 -9.47
CA LYS A 163 37.24 6.38 -10.05
C LYS A 163 38.68 5.94 -9.80
N MET A 164 39.00 5.54 -8.57
CA MET A 164 40.34 5.08 -8.22
C MET A 164 40.69 3.77 -8.94
N GLU A 165 39.73 2.88 -9.15
CA GLU A 165 39.92 1.64 -9.93
C GLU A 165 40.24 1.96 -11.40
N PHE A 166 39.54 2.92 -12.00
CA PHE A 166 39.83 3.36 -13.35
C PHE A 166 41.25 3.97 -13.47
N GLU A 167 41.61 4.86 -12.54
CA GLU A 167 42.96 5.45 -12.51
C GLU A 167 44.04 4.38 -12.30
N TYR A 168 43.81 3.42 -11.40
CA TYR A 168 44.71 2.29 -11.18
C TYR A 168 44.89 1.46 -12.46
N LYS A 169 43.80 1.12 -13.15
CA LYS A 169 43.86 0.37 -14.41
C LYS A 169 44.64 1.11 -15.49
N ARG A 170 44.39 2.41 -15.66
CA ARG A 170 45.13 3.27 -16.60
C ARG A 170 46.62 3.32 -16.27
N LEU A 171 46.95 3.45 -14.99
CA LEU A 171 48.35 3.50 -14.54
C LEU A 171 49.04 2.15 -14.74
N LYS A 172 48.33 1.05 -14.48
CA LYS A 172 48.81 -0.32 -14.72
C LYS A 172 49.11 -0.56 -16.19
N GLU A 173 48.22 -0.16 -17.11
CA GLU A 173 48.46 -0.26 -18.55
C GLU A 173 49.70 0.54 -18.99
N LYS A 174 49.91 1.72 -18.39
CA LYS A 174 51.11 2.53 -18.65
C LYS A 174 52.39 1.86 -18.12
N VAL A 175 52.33 1.24 -16.95
CA VAL A 175 53.44 0.44 -16.40
C VAL A 175 53.74 -0.75 -17.31
N ASP A 176 52.74 -1.48 -17.77
CA ASP A 176 52.90 -2.62 -18.67
C ASP A 176 53.51 -2.20 -20.02
N SER A 177 53.10 -1.04 -20.56
CA SER A 177 53.70 -0.47 -21.78
C SER A 177 55.17 -0.12 -21.60
N LEU A 178 55.52 0.59 -20.52
CA LEU A 178 56.90 0.94 -20.21
C LEU A 178 57.76 -0.30 -19.94
N GLN A 179 57.17 -1.34 -19.33
CA GLN A 179 57.83 -2.61 -19.10
C GLN A 179 58.20 -3.29 -20.42
N LYS A 180 57.28 -3.33 -21.40
CA LYS A 180 57.54 -3.85 -22.74
C LYS A 180 58.64 -3.07 -23.46
N GLU A 181 58.63 -1.75 -23.38
CA GLU A 181 59.66 -0.90 -23.99
C GLU A 181 61.04 -1.12 -23.34
N LYS A 182 61.08 -1.21 -22.01
CA LYS A 182 62.30 -1.56 -21.27
C LYS A 182 62.86 -2.91 -21.71
N ASP A 183 62.01 -3.92 -21.88
CA ASP A 183 62.44 -5.25 -22.29
C ASP A 183 62.91 -5.27 -23.75
N ARG A 184 62.28 -4.48 -24.64
CA ARG A 184 62.76 -4.25 -26.01
C ARG A 184 64.14 -3.58 -26.03
N LEU A 185 64.33 -2.48 -25.29
CA LEU A 185 65.62 -1.80 -25.21
C LEU A 185 66.71 -2.70 -24.61
N ARG A 186 66.34 -3.58 -23.66
CA ARG A 186 67.26 -4.61 -23.16
C ARG A 186 67.70 -5.55 -24.26
N THR A 187 66.78 -6.05 -25.09
CA THR A 187 67.12 -6.92 -26.22
C THR A 187 68.00 -6.23 -27.25
N GLU A 188 67.67 -4.98 -27.65
CA GLU A 188 68.50 -4.20 -28.58
C GLU A 188 69.91 -3.98 -28.02
N ARG A 189 70.03 -3.67 -26.72
CA ARG A 189 71.32 -3.55 -26.04
C ARG A 189 72.10 -4.85 -26.03
N ASP A 190 71.45 -6.00 -25.83
CA ASP A 190 72.11 -7.31 -25.85
C ASP A 190 72.60 -7.67 -27.27
N SER A 191 71.81 -7.44 -28.31
CA SER A 191 72.24 -7.64 -29.70
C SER A 191 73.38 -6.71 -30.14
N LEU A 192 73.39 -5.46 -29.66
CA LEU A 192 74.50 -4.54 -29.91
C LEU A 192 75.78 -4.97 -29.20
N LYS A 193 75.67 -5.56 -27.99
CA LYS A 193 76.84 -6.14 -27.30
C LYS A 193 77.41 -7.31 -28.08
N GLU A 194 76.55 -8.20 -28.58
CA GLU A 194 76.95 -9.35 -29.39
C GLU A 194 77.68 -8.91 -30.67
N THR A 195 77.15 -7.92 -31.40
CA THR A 195 77.82 -7.38 -32.59
C THR A 195 79.15 -6.67 -32.28
N ILE A 196 79.28 -6.00 -31.13
CA ILE A 196 80.57 -5.45 -30.67
C ILE A 196 81.57 -6.58 -30.37
N GLU A 197 81.14 -7.65 -29.71
CA GLU A 197 81.98 -8.82 -29.42
C GLU A 197 82.44 -9.53 -30.69
N GLU A 198 81.57 -9.68 -31.70
CA GLU A 198 81.91 -10.22 -33.01
C GLU A 198 82.95 -9.35 -33.74
N LEU A 199 82.75 -8.03 -33.77
CA LEU A 199 83.69 -7.09 -34.40
C LEU A 199 85.07 -7.12 -33.73
N HIS A 200 85.13 -7.18 -32.40
CA HIS A 200 86.38 -7.35 -31.68
C HIS A 200 87.09 -8.67 -32.03
N CYS A 201 86.34 -9.76 -32.25
CA CYS A 201 86.90 -11.04 -32.67
C CYS A 201 87.52 -10.96 -34.07
N ILE A 202 86.80 -10.34 -35.02
CA ILE A 202 87.30 -10.12 -36.39
C ILE A 202 88.55 -9.24 -36.38
N GLN A 203 88.54 -8.15 -35.62
CA GLN A 203 89.68 -7.23 -35.54
C GLN A 203 90.92 -7.89 -34.91
N ALA A 204 90.73 -8.77 -33.92
CA ALA A 204 91.81 -9.59 -33.36
C ALA A 204 92.39 -10.57 -34.40
N GLN A 205 91.55 -11.11 -35.28
CA GLN A 205 91.97 -11.99 -36.38
C GLN A 205 92.73 -11.24 -37.48
N GLU A 206 92.27 -10.04 -37.88
CA GLU A 206 92.98 -9.19 -38.84
C GLU A 206 94.33 -8.68 -38.32
N GLY A 207 94.43 -8.37 -37.02
CA GLY A 207 95.69 -7.99 -36.38
C GLY A 207 96.77 -9.09 -36.41
N GLN A 208 96.36 -10.37 -36.47
CA GLN A 208 97.29 -11.49 -36.66
C GLN A 208 97.75 -11.63 -38.14
N LEU A 209 96.91 -11.24 -39.10
CA LEU A 209 97.22 -11.33 -40.54
C LEU A 209 98.04 -10.14 -41.05
N THR A 210 97.86 -8.95 -40.47
CA THR A 210 98.59 -7.72 -40.87
C THR A 210 99.96 -7.57 -40.23
N ALA A 211 100.29 -8.35 -39.20
CA ALA A 211 101.64 -8.45 -38.65
C ALA A 211 102.67 -9.08 -39.64
N GLY A 212 102.22 -9.63 -40.79
CA GLY A 212 103.06 -10.19 -41.84
C GLY A 212 103.54 -9.21 -42.94
N LEU A 213 103.20 -7.92 -42.87
CA LEU A 213 103.36 -6.96 -43.98
C LEU A 213 104.24 -5.73 -43.67
N VAL A 214 105.24 -5.86 -42.79
CA VAL A 214 106.29 -4.82 -42.64
C VAL A 214 107.24 -4.86 -43.85
N PRO A 215 107.42 -3.76 -44.61
CA PRO A 215 108.31 -3.74 -45.79
C PRO A 215 109.77 -3.51 -45.39
N LEU A 216 110.64 -4.48 -45.64
CA LEU A 216 112.09 -4.28 -45.72
C LEU A 216 112.71 -5.23 -46.76
N VAL A 217 112.99 -4.64 -47.92
CA VAL A 217 114.13 -4.87 -48.83
C VAL A 217 114.82 -6.24 -48.81
N CYS A 218 114.74 -6.98 -49.92
CA CYS A 218 115.88 -7.49 -50.71
C CYS A 218 115.48 -8.55 -51.76
N ASN A 219 115.65 -8.19 -53.03
CA ASN A 219 116.32 -8.93 -54.11
C ASN A 219 115.79 -10.26 -54.71
N GLU A 220 115.55 -10.12 -56.03
CA GLU A 220 115.76 -11.03 -57.18
C GLU A 220 114.74 -12.13 -57.55
N THR A 221 114.24 -11.98 -58.79
CA THR A 221 113.55 -12.94 -59.69
C THR A 221 114.24 -14.32 -59.76
N PRO A 222 113.58 -15.46 -60.13
CA PRO A 222 112.72 -15.56 -61.32
C PRO A 222 111.61 -16.66 -61.31
N ASP A 223 110.35 -16.29 -61.49
CA ASP A 223 109.22 -17.26 -61.52
C ASP A 223 108.93 -17.85 -62.92
N SER A 224 109.90 -17.84 -63.84
CA SER A 224 109.73 -18.32 -65.22
C SER A 224 110.22 -19.76 -65.47
N LEU A 225 110.53 -20.53 -64.42
CA LEU A 225 111.04 -21.92 -64.54
C LEU A 225 110.05 -22.98 -64.01
N ALA A 226 108.94 -22.57 -63.37
CA ALA A 226 107.98 -23.49 -62.76
C ALA A 226 107.06 -24.22 -63.78
N ALA A 227 107.04 -23.79 -65.05
CA ALA A 227 106.19 -24.39 -66.07
C ALA A 227 106.74 -25.71 -66.66
N GLU A 228 108.03 -26.02 -66.47
CA GLU A 228 108.69 -27.14 -67.17
C GLU A 228 108.92 -28.40 -66.30
N ILE A 229 108.62 -28.35 -64.99
CA ILE A 229 108.84 -29.46 -64.02
C ILE A 229 107.54 -30.19 -63.63
N VAL A 230 106.41 -29.94 -64.30
CA VAL A 230 105.17 -30.67 -64.00
C VAL A 230 105.13 -31.97 -64.80
N THR A 231 105.53 -33.09 -64.18
CA THR A 231 105.34 -34.44 -64.74
C THR A 231 103.85 -34.71 -65.03
N PRO A 232 103.52 -35.53 -66.05
CA PRO A 232 102.14 -35.78 -66.45
C PRO A 232 101.25 -36.29 -65.31
N GLU A 233 101.80 -37.02 -64.33
CA GLU A 233 101.09 -37.52 -63.16
C GLU A 233 100.67 -36.39 -62.20
N ILE A 234 101.50 -35.35 -62.04
CA ILE A 234 101.18 -34.17 -61.21
C ILE A 234 100.10 -33.33 -61.90
N ARG A 235 100.15 -33.22 -63.23
CA ARG A 235 99.13 -32.52 -64.02
C ARG A 235 97.76 -33.23 -63.94
N GLU A 236 97.73 -34.56 -64.00
CA GLU A 236 96.48 -35.33 -63.79
C GLU A 236 95.93 -35.16 -62.38
N ARG A 237 96.78 -35.21 -61.35
CA ARG A 237 96.36 -35.02 -59.95
C ARG A 237 95.83 -33.61 -59.69
N LEU A 238 96.42 -32.60 -60.30
CA LEU A 238 95.94 -31.21 -60.23
C LEU A 238 94.57 -31.07 -60.88
N ILE A 239 94.36 -31.68 -62.06
CA ILE A 239 93.05 -31.66 -62.75
C ILE A 239 91.98 -32.38 -61.92
N ARG A 240 92.30 -33.53 -61.31
CA ARG A 240 91.38 -34.23 -60.40
C ARG A 240 91.03 -33.40 -59.18
N LEU A 241 92.01 -32.81 -58.51
CA LEU A 241 91.78 -31.97 -57.32
C LEU A 241 91.06 -30.66 -57.66
N GLN A 242 91.29 -30.09 -58.84
CA GLN A 242 90.52 -28.94 -59.34
C GLN A 242 89.08 -29.33 -59.66
N HIS A 243 88.86 -30.51 -60.24
CA HIS A 243 87.51 -31.03 -60.49
C HIS A 243 86.79 -31.33 -59.18
N GLU A 244 87.45 -31.97 -58.21
CA GLU A 244 86.91 -32.25 -56.87
C GLU A 244 86.57 -30.96 -56.13
N ASN A 245 87.46 -29.96 -56.11
CA ASN A 245 87.15 -28.63 -55.55
C ASN A 245 85.96 -27.96 -56.24
N LYS A 246 85.85 -28.08 -57.57
CA LYS A 246 84.72 -27.55 -58.32
C LYS A 246 83.41 -28.26 -57.92
N MET A 247 83.44 -29.58 -57.74
CA MET A 247 82.28 -30.34 -57.31
C MET A 247 81.89 -30.06 -55.85
N LEU A 248 82.88 -29.91 -54.96
CA LEU A 248 82.64 -29.52 -53.56
C LEU A 248 82.03 -28.12 -53.46
N LYS A 249 82.52 -27.16 -54.24
CA LYS A 249 81.92 -25.82 -54.32
C LYS A 249 80.47 -25.86 -54.78
N LEU A 250 80.17 -26.61 -55.85
CA LEU A 250 78.80 -26.74 -56.36
C LEU A 250 77.85 -27.39 -55.34
N ASN A 251 78.32 -28.41 -54.60
CA ASN A 251 77.52 -29.03 -53.54
C ASN A 251 77.28 -28.08 -52.35
N GLN A 252 78.30 -27.31 -51.97
CA GLN A 252 78.18 -26.31 -50.90
C GLN A 252 77.22 -25.18 -51.30
N GLU A 253 77.33 -24.67 -52.54
CA GLU A 253 76.41 -23.69 -53.12
C GLU A 253 74.97 -24.22 -53.19
N GLY A 254 74.76 -25.51 -53.44
CA GLY A 254 73.45 -26.16 -53.40
C GLY A 254 72.82 -26.14 -52.00
N SER A 255 73.58 -26.58 -50.98
CA SER A 255 73.15 -26.56 -49.58
C SER A 255 72.90 -25.14 -49.06
N ASP A 256 73.74 -24.18 -49.44
CA ASP A 256 73.59 -22.79 -49.04
C ASP A 256 72.37 -22.15 -49.74
N ASN A 257 72.11 -22.47 -51.01
CA ASN A 257 70.92 -22.02 -51.72
C ASN A 257 69.62 -22.56 -51.09
N GLU A 258 69.58 -23.83 -50.67
CA GLU A 258 68.42 -24.39 -49.95
C GLU A 258 68.19 -23.68 -48.62
N LYS A 259 69.27 -23.39 -47.88
CA LYS A 259 69.19 -22.65 -46.61
C LYS A 259 68.73 -21.20 -46.82
N ILE A 260 69.21 -20.54 -47.87
CA ILE A 260 68.77 -19.20 -48.26
C ILE A 260 67.29 -19.20 -48.64
N ALA A 261 66.82 -20.18 -49.43
CA ALA A 261 65.42 -20.30 -49.82
C ALA A 261 64.50 -20.53 -48.60
N LEU A 262 64.91 -21.36 -47.64
CA LEU A 262 64.16 -21.58 -46.41
C LEU A 262 64.09 -20.30 -45.55
N LEU A 263 65.22 -19.59 -45.39
CA LEU A 263 65.26 -18.33 -44.66
C LEU A 263 64.42 -17.25 -45.34
N GLN A 264 64.41 -17.19 -46.67
CA GLN A 264 63.54 -16.30 -47.44
C GLN A 264 62.06 -16.63 -47.19
N SER A 265 61.66 -17.91 -47.23
CA SER A 265 60.28 -18.33 -46.93
C SER A 265 59.85 -17.95 -45.52
N LEU A 266 60.70 -18.19 -44.51
CA LEU A 266 60.40 -17.85 -43.12
C LEU A 266 60.30 -16.33 -42.92
N LEU A 267 61.13 -15.56 -43.62
CA LEU A 267 61.07 -14.11 -43.60
C LEU A 267 59.79 -13.59 -44.27
N GLU A 268 59.38 -14.20 -45.39
CA GLU A 268 58.13 -13.90 -46.08
C GLU A 268 56.92 -14.17 -45.17
N ASP A 269 56.88 -15.32 -44.49
CA ASP A 269 55.82 -15.70 -43.56
C ASP A 269 55.75 -14.76 -42.35
N ALA A 270 56.92 -14.41 -41.77
CA ALA A 270 57.00 -13.46 -40.67
C ALA A 270 56.54 -12.05 -41.09
N ASN A 271 56.91 -11.61 -42.31
CA ASN A 271 56.47 -10.35 -42.88
C ASN A 271 54.96 -10.35 -43.18
N SER A 272 54.41 -11.45 -43.70
CA SER A 272 52.96 -11.60 -43.90
C SER A 272 52.22 -11.46 -42.58
N ARG A 273 52.67 -12.16 -41.54
CA ARG A 273 52.05 -12.11 -40.21
C ARG A 273 52.19 -10.74 -39.55
N LYS A 274 53.32 -10.06 -39.74
CA LYS A 274 53.50 -8.67 -39.31
C LYS A 274 52.49 -7.75 -39.99
N ASN A 275 52.33 -7.87 -41.31
CA ASN A 275 51.40 -7.04 -42.06
C ASN A 275 49.94 -7.28 -41.62
N GLU A 276 49.55 -8.54 -41.41
CA GLU A 276 48.23 -8.89 -40.85
C GLU A 276 47.99 -8.18 -39.50
N LEU A 277 48.93 -8.32 -38.56
CA LEU A 277 48.83 -7.69 -37.25
C LEU A 277 48.80 -6.16 -37.34
N GLU A 278 49.56 -5.54 -38.25
CA GLU A 278 49.51 -4.10 -38.49
C GLU A 278 48.13 -3.67 -39.01
N THR A 279 47.51 -4.44 -39.90
CA THR A 279 46.14 -4.15 -40.37
C THR A 279 45.10 -4.31 -39.26
N GLU A 280 45.18 -5.37 -38.46
CA GLU A 280 44.31 -5.55 -37.29
C GLU A 280 44.48 -4.42 -36.27
N ASN A 281 45.73 -4.00 -36.01
CA ASN A 281 46.02 -2.92 -35.09
C ASN A 281 45.44 -1.58 -35.59
N ARG A 282 45.53 -1.29 -36.90
CA ARG A 282 44.86 -0.12 -37.50
C ARG A 282 43.35 -0.18 -37.34
N LEU A 283 42.73 -1.34 -37.55
CA LEU A 283 41.28 -1.52 -37.38
C LEU A 283 40.82 -1.40 -35.92
N VAL A 284 41.61 -1.91 -34.98
CA VAL A 284 41.33 -1.78 -33.54
C VAL A 284 41.50 -0.32 -33.10
N ASN A 285 42.55 0.37 -33.55
CA ASN A 285 42.72 1.80 -33.26
C ASN A 285 41.59 2.64 -33.87
N GLN A 286 41.11 2.29 -35.06
CA GLN A 286 39.96 2.97 -35.66
C GLN A 286 38.69 2.78 -34.83
N ARG A 287 38.40 1.55 -34.40
CA ARG A 287 37.29 1.27 -33.47
C ARG A 287 37.45 1.95 -32.11
N LEU A 288 38.69 2.09 -31.62
CA LEU A 288 38.98 2.79 -30.38
C LEU A 288 38.67 4.29 -30.53
N ILE A 289 39.07 4.92 -31.64
CA ILE A 289 38.77 6.32 -31.94
C ILE A 289 37.26 6.53 -32.09
N GLU A 290 36.56 5.64 -32.80
CA GLU A 290 35.09 5.69 -32.93
C GLU A 290 34.40 5.55 -31.56
N GLY A 291 34.86 4.61 -30.73
CA GLY A 291 34.36 4.44 -29.36
C GLY A 291 34.65 5.65 -28.47
N GLN A 292 35.84 6.24 -28.58
CA GLN A 292 36.20 7.47 -27.87
C GLN A 292 35.34 8.65 -28.32
N SER A 293 35.10 8.79 -29.63
CA SER A 293 34.22 9.82 -30.19
C SER A 293 32.78 9.65 -29.68
N GLN A 294 32.26 8.42 -29.59
CA GLN A 294 30.92 8.17 -29.04
C GLN A 294 30.86 8.48 -27.55
N VAL A 295 31.90 8.15 -26.79
CA VAL A 295 31.99 8.50 -25.37
C VAL A 295 32.08 10.02 -25.18
N GLU A 296 32.88 10.70 -26.00
CA GLU A 296 33.01 12.16 -25.99
C GLU A 296 31.69 12.84 -26.42
N GLU A 297 30.98 12.30 -27.40
CA GLU A 297 29.66 12.78 -27.83
C GLU A 297 28.60 12.55 -26.75
N LEU A 298 28.62 11.41 -26.06
CA LEU A 298 27.73 11.15 -24.91
C LEU A 298 28.08 12.04 -23.71
N GLN A 299 29.36 12.25 -23.43
CA GLN A 299 29.83 13.18 -22.40
C GLN A 299 29.45 14.63 -22.73
N LYS A 300 29.61 15.03 -23.99
CA LYS A 300 29.20 16.34 -24.49
C LYS A 300 27.69 16.49 -24.46
N THR A 301 26.91 15.47 -24.83
CA THR A 301 25.45 15.47 -24.72
C THR A 301 25.00 15.54 -23.26
N LEU A 302 25.69 14.84 -22.34
CA LEU A 302 25.44 14.90 -20.91
C LEU A 302 25.83 16.27 -20.32
N GLN A 303 26.92 16.88 -20.81
CA GLN A 303 27.38 18.20 -20.40
C GLN A 303 26.56 19.34 -21.04
N GLU A 304 26.00 19.14 -22.23
CA GLU A 304 25.03 20.04 -22.86
C GLU A 304 23.65 19.90 -22.20
N GLN A 305 23.26 18.72 -21.73
CA GLN A 305 22.11 18.55 -20.83
C GLN A 305 22.36 19.18 -19.45
N GLY A 306 23.59 19.10 -18.93
CA GLY A 306 24.00 19.76 -17.69
C GLY A 306 24.11 21.29 -17.80
N SER A 307 24.62 21.81 -18.91
CA SER A 307 24.78 23.26 -19.13
C SER A 307 23.51 23.94 -19.67
N ARG A 308 22.63 23.24 -20.40
CA ARG A 308 21.23 23.67 -20.57
C ARG A 308 20.44 23.62 -19.26
N ALA A 309 20.89 22.82 -18.28
CA ALA A 309 20.32 22.79 -16.94
C ALA A 309 20.83 23.90 -16.01
N ASP A 310 21.68 24.81 -16.49
CA ASP A 310 22.06 26.01 -15.73
C ASP A 310 21.33 27.28 -16.22
N ASP A 311 20.91 27.35 -17.50
CA ASP A 311 20.24 28.55 -18.06
C ASP A 311 18.76 28.31 -18.48
N VAL A 312 18.35 27.08 -18.84
CA VAL A 312 16.93 26.74 -19.16
C VAL A 312 16.22 26.06 -17.98
N CYS A 313 16.97 25.47 -17.05
CA CYS A 313 16.40 24.86 -15.85
C CYS A 313 16.02 25.88 -14.79
N ILE A 314 16.59 27.10 -14.73
CA ILE A 314 16.08 28.10 -13.78
C ILE A 314 14.63 28.46 -14.10
N GLU A 315 14.28 28.62 -15.37
CA GLU A 315 12.93 28.99 -15.80
C GLU A 315 11.95 27.81 -15.66
N LYS A 316 12.33 26.59 -16.08
CA LYS A 316 11.48 25.40 -15.90
C LYS A 316 11.39 24.93 -14.44
N ILE A 317 12.44 25.08 -13.64
CA ILE A 317 12.40 24.81 -12.19
C ILE A 317 11.58 25.91 -11.50
N HIS A 318 11.65 27.17 -11.94
CA HIS A 318 10.77 28.23 -11.43
C HIS A 318 9.31 27.96 -11.78
N ASP A 319 9.00 27.52 -13.00
CA ASP A 319 7.63 27.17 -13.42
C ASP A 319 7.12 25.94 -12.68
N VAL A 320 7.91 24.87 -12.59
CA VAL A 320 7.53 23.67 -11.82
C VAL A 320 7.45 23.97 -10.32
N SER A 321 8.32 24.83 -9.78
CA SER A 321 8.26 25.29 -8.39
C SER A 321 7.05 26.20 -8.14
N SER A 322 6.67 27.06 -9.10
CA SER A 322 5.46 27.87 -9.07
C SER A 322 4.20 27.02 -9.15
N GLU A 323 4.19 26.00 -10.01
CA GLU A 323 3.12 25.01 -10.08
C GLU A 323 3.03 24.18 -8.80
N LEU A 324 4.17 23.76 -8.24
CA LEU A 324 4.24 23.04 -6.96
C LEU A 324 3.73 23.92 -5.82
N GLN A 325 4.10 25.20 -5.77
CA GLN A 325 3.56 26.17 -4.79
C GLN A 325 2.05 26.37 -4.96
N LYS A 326 1.55 26.48 -6.20
CA LYS A 326 0.11 26.55 -6.46
C LYS A 326 -0.61 25.27 -6.03
N LYS A 327 -0.02 24.11 -6.27
CA LYS A 327 -0.58 22.80 -5.85
C LYS A 327 -0.55 22.66 -4.32
N ASN A 328 0.51 23.12 -3.66
CA ASN A 328 0.57 23.16 -2.20
C ASN A 328 -0.47 24.10 -1.61
N ALA A 329 -0.65 25.31 -2.16
CA ALA A 329 -1.71 26.22 -1.73
C ALA A 329 -3.11 25.64 -1.97
N GLN A 330 -3.31 24.89 -3.06
CA GLN A 330 -4.56 24.16 -3.31
C GLN A 330 -4.77 23.01 -2.32
N MET A 331 -3.72 22.29 -1.94
CA MET A 331 -3.79 21.26 -0.90
C MET A 331 -4.13 21.86 0.46
N GLU A 332 -3.49 22.98 0.85
CA GLU A 332 -3.80 23.68 2.10
C GLU A 332 -5.25 24.17 2.14
N ASP A 333 -5.77 24.75 1.04
CA ASP A 333 -7.18 25.16 0.94
C ASP A 333 -8.15 23.98 1.01
N LEU A 334 -7.80 22.84 0.38
CA LEU A 334 -8.58 21.61 0.47
C LEU A 334 -8.54 20.98 1.87
N GLU A 335 -7.39 20.98 2.53
CA GLU A 335 -7.24 20.53 3.91
C GLU A 335 -8.05 21.44 4.85
N GLN A 336 -8.01 22.75 4.66
CA GLN A 336 -8.81 23.69 5.44
C GLN A 336 -10.32 23.48 5.23
N LYS A 337 -10.74 23.23 3.99
CA LYS A 337 -12.14 22.88 3.66
C LYS A 337 -12.54 21.54 4.26
N TYR A 338 -11.67 20.53 4.20
CA TYR A 338 -11.90 19.23 4.79
C TYR A 338 -12.03 19.34 6.31
N ASN A 339 -11.13 20.06 6.97
CA ASN A 339 -11.16 20.30 8.41
C ASN A 339 -12.45 21.05 8.81
N THR A 340 -12.85 22.06 8.04
CA THR A 340 -14.10 22.79 8.29
C THR A 340 -15.33 21.90 8.11
N ALA A 341 -15.35 21.05 7.07
CA ALA A 341 -16.41 20.08 6.85
C ALA A 341 -16.45 19.02 7.96
N SER A 342 -15.30 18.53 8.40
CA SER A 342 -15.16 17.56 9.49
C SER A 342 -15.71 18.13 10.80
N LEU A 343 -15.33 19.36 11.17
CA LEU A 343 -15.89 20.05 12.34
C LEU A 343 -17.41 20.22 12.25
N LYS A 344 -17.93 20.51 11.05
CA LYS A 344 -19.36 20.66 10.83
C LYS A 344 -20.11 19.33 10.91
N VAL A 345 -19.49 18.23 10.48
CA VAL A 345 -20.04 16.88 10.67
C VAL A 345 -20.11 16.56 12.17
N GLU A 346 -19.03 16.82 12.91
CA GLU A 346 -19.00 16.60 14.36
C GLU A 346 -20.06 17.43 15.11
N GLU A 347 -20.25 18.70 14.72
CA GLU A 347 -21.31 19.56 15.26
C GLU A 347 -22.72 19.03 14.96
N LEU A 348 -22.95 18.53 13.73
CA LEU A 348 -24.24 17.94 13.35
C LEU A 348 -24.50 16.61 14.06
N GLU A 349 -23.46 15.80 14.27
CA GLU A 349 -23.55 14.54 15.03
C GLU A 349 -23.86 14.80 16.51
N GLU A 350 -23.24 15.81 17.13
CA GLU A 350 -23.58 16.24 18.49
C GLU A 350 -25.03 16.76 18.57
N ALA A 351 -25.46 17.58 17.61
CA ALA A 351 -26.83 18.07 17.56
C ALA A 351 -27.85 16.94 17.38
N LEU A 352 -27.53 15.92 16.57
CA LEU A 352 -28.35 14.72 16.39
C LEU A 352 -28.42 13.93 17.70
N ARG A 353 -27.28 13.68 18.36
CA ARG A 353 -27.23 12.97 19.64
C ARG A 353 -28.09 13.66 20.71
N LYS A 354 -27.99 14.99 20.79
CA LYS A 354 -28.82 15.80 21.70
C LYS A 354 -30.30 15.67 21.37
N LYS A 355 -30.68 15.67 20.08
CA LYS A 355 -32.07 15.47 19.65
C LYS A 355 -32.60 14.07 19.99
N ASP A 356 -31.76 13.05 19.87
CA ASP A 356 -32.12 11.68 20.27
C ASP A 356 -32.33 11.57 21.78
N GLU A 357 -31.50 12.24 22.59
CA GLU A 357 -31.68 12.34 24.04
C GLU A 357 -32.98 13.07 24.42
N ASP A 358 -33.24 14.22 23.78
CA ASP A 358 -34.51 14.95 23.94
C ASP A 358 -35.72 14.09 23.55
N MET A 359 -35.61 13.32 22.45
CA MET A 359 -36.65 12.40 21.99
C MET A 359 -36.91 11.29 23.02
N LYS A 360 -35.87 10.67 23.58
CA LYS A 360 -36.00 9.69 24.67
C LYS A 360 -36.68 10.29 25.90
N LEU A 361 -36.29 11.50 26.31
CA LEU A 361 -36.93 12.18 27.44
C LEU A 361 -38.41 12.49 27.16
N MET A 362 -38.75 12.85 25.92
CA MET A 362 -40.14 13.04 25.51
C MET A 362 -40.92 11.73 25.51
N GLU A 363 -40.36 10.64 25.00
CA GLU A 363 -40.96 9.29 25.06
C GLU A 363 -41.21 8.84 26.50
N GLU A 364 -40.26 9.05 27.41
CA GLU A 364 -40.44 8.76 28.83
C GLU A 364 -41.55 9.59 29.47
N ARG A 365 -41.64 10.88 29.12
CA ARG A 365 -42.75 11.74 29.57
C ARG A 365 -44.08 11.26 29.02
N TYR A 366 -44.17 10.94 27.73
CA TYR A 366 -45.37 10.39 27.12
C TYR A 366 -45.77 9.06 27.76
N LYS A 367 -44.82 8.18 28.04
CA LYS A 367 -45.05 6.93 28.77
C LYS A 367 -45.62 7.19 30.17
N LYS A 368 -45.08 8.17 30.91
CA LYS A 368 -45.62 8.58 32.22
C LYS A 368 -47.05 9.13 32.10
N TYR A 369 -47.34 9.97 31.10
CA TYR A 369 -48.69 10.46 30.86
C TYR A 369 -49.67 9.35 30.48
N LEU A 370 -49.22 8.40 29.65
CA LEU A 370 -50.00 7.24 29.26
C LEU A 370 -50.30 6.34 30.46
N GLU A 371 -49.32 6.08 31.33
CA GLU A 371 -49.53 5.33 32.57
C GLU A 371 -50.43 6.06 33.56
N LYS A 372 -50.32 7.39 33.69
CA LYS A 372 -51.28 8.20 34.45
C LYS A 372 -52.70 8.07 33.90
N ALA A 373 -52.88 8.20 32.58
CA ALA A 373 -54.19 8.03 31.94
C ALA A 373 -54.75 6.61 32.16
N LYS A 374 -53.93 5.57 31.98
CA LYS A 374 -54.30 4.18 32.29
C LYS A 374 -54.68 4.01 33.76
N SER A 375 -53.97 4.67 34.68
CA SER A 375 -54.30 4.63 36.10
C SER A 375 -55.63 5.30 36.42
N VAL A 376 -55.90 6.45 35.81
CA VAL A 376 -57.19 7.15 35.94
C VAL A 376 -58.32 6.30 35.36
N ILE A 377 -58.12 5.67 34.20
CA ILE A 377 -59.07 4.71 33.62
C ILE A 377 -59.30 3.54 34.58
N ARG A 378 -58.26 2.94 35.17
CA ARG A 378 -58.41 1.87 36.18
C ARG A 378 -59.25 2.31 37.38
N THR A 379 -59.07 3.54 37.87
CA THR A 379 -59.88 4.08 38.98
C THR A 379 -61.31 4.44 38.58
N LEU A 380 -61.55 4.72 37.30
CA LEU A 380 -62.87 5.01 36.73
C LEU A 380 -63.56 3.75 36.18
N ASP A 381 -62.84 2.62 36.05
CA ASP A 381 -63.36 1.36 35.55
C ASP A 381 -64.41 0.82 36.55
N PRO A 382 -65.68 0.68 36.16
CA PRO A 382 -66.77 0.28 37.05
C PRO A 382 -66.55 -1.08 37.73
N LYS A 383 -65.60 -1.89 37.26
CA LYS A 383 -65.29 -3.21 37.84
C LYS A 383 -64.47 -3.15 39.13
N GLN A 384 -63.84 -2.02 39.49
CA GLN A 384 -63.03 -1.90 40.72
C GLN A 384 -63.64 -1.00 41.80
N ASN A 385 -64.76 -0.31 41.54
CA ASN A 385 -65.41 0.57 42.51
C ASN A 385 -66.50 -0.21 43.30
N GLN A 386 -66.18 -0.74 44.48
CA GLN A 386 -67.07 -1.60 45.30
C GLN A 386 -68.35 -0.90 45.83
N GLY A 387 -68.54 0.40 45.57
CA GLY A 387 -69.70 1.17 46.03
C GLY A 387 -70.96 1.07 45.17
N SER A 388 -70.87 0.69 43.89
CA SER A 388 -72.01 0.67 42.94
C SER A 388 -72.46 -0.73 42.51
N ALA A 389 -71.80 -1.78 43.01
CA ALA A 389 -72.12 -3.17 42.68
C ALA A 389 -73.57 -3.61 43.03
N PRO A 390 -74.20 -3.18 44.15
CA PRO A 390 -75.56 -3.62 44.47
C PRO A 390 -76.62 -3.05 43.53
N GLU A 391 -76.47 -1.79 43.13
CA GLU A 391 -77.42 -1.09 42.26
C GLU A 391 -77.32 -1.59 40.82
N VAL A 392 -76.09 -1.79 40.32
CA VAL A 392 -75.86 -2.39 39.00
C VAL A 392 -76.37 -3.84 38.96
N GLN A 393 -76.22 -4.61 40.04
CA GLN A 393 -76.77 -5.97 40.10
C GLN A 393 -78.29 -5.99 40.17
N ALA A 394 -78.92 -5.06 40.92
CA ALA A 394 -80.37 -4.91 40.95
C ALA A 394 -80.94 -4.52 39.58
N LEU A 395 -80.29 -3.59 38.87
CA LEU A 395 -80.68 -3.20 37.51
C LEU A 395 -80.51 -4.34 36.50
N LYS A 396 -79.43 -5.13 36.61
CA LYS A 396 -79.25 -6.35 35.78
C LYS A 396 -80.36 -7.37 36.04
N ASN A 397 -80.73 -7.61 37.30
CA ASN A 397 -81.81 -8.51 37.64
C ASN A 397 -83.16 -8.01 37.11
N GLN A 398 -83.42 -6.69 37.20
CA GLN A 398 -84.62 -6.08 36.61
C GLN A 398 -84.63 -6.20 35.09
N LEU A 399 -83.49 -6.00 34.42
CA LEU A 399 -83.38 -6.15 32.97
C LEU A 399 -83.69 -7.60 32.55
N GLN A 400 -83.12 -8.58 33.26
CA GLN A 400 -83.35 -10.00 33.00
C GLN A 400 -84.81 -10.41 33.26
N GLU A 401 -85.48 -9.81 34.27
CA GLU A 401 -86.91 -10.01 34.52
C GLU A 401 -87.75 -9.42 33.38
N ARG A 402 -87.40 -8.22 32.89
CA ARG A 402 -88.09 -7.58 31.76
C ARG A 402 -87.88 -8.35 30.46
N GLU A 403 -86.69 -8.90 30.22
CA GLU A 403 -86.42 -9.79 29.09
C GLU A 403 -87.24 -11.08 29.16
N ARG A 404 -87.37 -11.70 30.35
CA ARG A 404 -88.23 -12.87 30.56
C ARG A 404 -89.71 -12.53 30.35
N MET A 405 -90.15 -11.36 30.80
CA MET A 405 -91.50 -10.86 30.57
C MET A 405 -91.77 -10.61 29.09
N LEU A 406 -90.83 -10.00 28.36
CA LEU A 406 -90.93 -9.79 26.92
C LEU A 406 -91.06 -11.11 26.16
N HIS A 407 -90.20 -12.09 26.44
CA HIS A 407 -90.30 -13.42 25.83
C HIS A 407 -91.65 -14.10 26.14
N SER A 408 -92.17 -13.93 27.35
CA SER A 408 -93.51 -14.46 27.70
C SER A 408 -94.61 -13.75 26.91
N LEU A 409 -94.55 -12.43 26.79
CA LEU A 409 -95.53 -11.64 26.04
C LEU A 409 -95.48 -11.94 24.55
N GLU A 410 -94.29 -12.11 23.98
CA GLU A 410 -94.11 -12.54 22.58
C GLU A 410 -94.74 -13.91 22.34
N LYS A 411 -94.51 -14.86 23.26
CA LYS A 411 -95.12 -16.20 23.18
C LYS A 411 -96.65 -16.16 23.25
N GLU A 412 -97.21 -15.34 24.15
CA GLU A 412 -98.67 -15.19 24.25
C GLU A 412 -99.25 -14.44 23.03
N TYR A 413 -98.52 -13.47 22.48
CA TYR A 413 -98.89 -12.79 21.25
C TYR A 413 -98.94 -13.76 20.06
N ASP A 414 -97.93 -14.62 19.89
CA ASP A 414 -97.89 -15.63 18.82
C ASP A 414 -99.01 -16.68 18.95
N LYS A 415 -99.32 -17.11 20.18
CA LYS A 415 -100.49 -17.96 20.44
C LYS A 415 -101.79 -17.26 20.03
N THR A 416 -101.98 -16.01 20.46
CA THR A 416 -103.18 -15.23 20.15
C THR A 416 -103.32 -14.98 18.65
N LYS A 417 -102.20 -14.73 17.96
CA LYS A 417 -102.15 -14.61 16.50
C LYS A 417 -102.54 -15.93 15.83
N THR A 418 -101.97 -17.06 16.26
CA THR A 418 -102.31 -18.38 15.73
C THR A 418 -103.78 -18.72 15.94
N GLN A 419 -104.33 -18.38 17.11
CA GLN A 419 -105.75 -18.55 17.41
C GLN A 419 -106.62 -17.68 16.47
N ARG A 420 -106.27 -16.41 16.27
CA ARG A 420 -106.97 -15.55 15.31
C ARG A 420 -106.91 -16.09 13.89
N ASP A 421 -105.75 -16.56 13.43
CA ASP A 421 -105.60 -17.16 12.11
C ASP A 421 -106.46 -18.44 11.96
N GLN A 422 -106.60 -19.24 13.03
CA GLN A 422 -107.50 -20.39 13.06
C GLN A 422 -108.98 -19.96 13.01
N GLU A 423 -109.37 -18.96 13.81
CA GLU A 423 -110.72 -18.39 13.80
C GLU A 423 -111.07 -17.81 12.42
N GLU A 424 -110.16 -17.07 11.79
CA GLU A 424 -110.33 -16.55 10.42
C GLU A 424 -110.50 -17.69 9.40
N ARG A 425 -109.72 -18.76 9.49
CA ARG A 425 -109.90 -19.95 8.63
C ARG A 425 -111.25 -20.62 8.82
N LEU A 426 -111.72 -20.72 10.07
CA LEU A 426 -113.05 -21.26 10.38
C LEU A 426 -114.16 -20.38 9.82
N ILE A 427 -114.04 -19.05 9.97
CA ILE A 427 -114.97 -18.07 9.40
C ILE A 427 -115.01 -18.18 7.88
N VAL A 428 -113.85 -18.18 7.21
CA VAL A 428 -113.76 -18.32 5.74
C VAL A 428 -114.38 -19.64 5.29
N SER A 429 -114.10 -20.74 5.99
CA SER A 429 -114.68 -22.05 5.67
C SER A 429 -116.20 -22.08 5.86
N ALA A 430 -116.71 -21.46 6.93
CA ALA A 430 -118.15 -21.34 7.18
C ALA A 430 -118.84 -20.50 6.09
N TRP A 431 -118.25 -19.37 5.69
CA TRP A 431 -118.76 -18.53 4.60
C TRP A 431 -118.74 -19.24 3.25
N TYR A 432 -117.66 -19.97 2.94
CA TYR A 432 -117.58 -20.77 1.71
C TYR A 432 -118.65 -21.86 1.67
N ASN A 433 -118.80 -22.63 2.76
CA ASN A 433 -119.82 -23.67 2.88
C ASN A 433 -121.24 -23.10 2.77
N MET A 434 -121.51 -21.96 3.42
CA MET A 434 -122.79 -21.25 3.31
C MET A 434 -123.03 -20.76 1.88
N GLY A 435 -122.03 -20.19 1.23
CA GLY A 435 -122.09 -19.77 -0.17
C GLY A 435 -122.39 -20.93 -1.12
N MET A 436 -121.75 -22.08 -0.90
CA MET A 436 -122.01 -23.32 -1.65
C MET A 436 -123.42 -23.85 -1.41
N ALA A 437 -123.90 -23.85 -0.17
CA ALA A 437 -125.27 -24.24 0.15
C ALA A 437 -126.31 -23.34 -0.54
N LEU A 438 -126.09 -22.02 -0.56
CA LEU A 438 -126.96 -21.06 -1.24
C LEU A 438 -126.92 -21.23 -2.77
N GLN A 439 -125.75 -21.46 -3.37
CA GLN A 439 -125.63 -21.73 -4.80
C GLN A 439 -126.33 -23.04 -5.20
N LYS A 440 -126.15 -24.09 -4.38
CA LYS A 440 -126.85 -25.37 -4.54
C LYS A 440 -128.36 -25.17 -4.47
N LYS A 441 -128.86 -24.47 -3.45
CA LYS A 441 -130.28 -24.12 -3.32
C LYS A 441 -130.81 -23.33 -4.52
N ALA A 442 -130.07 -22.32 -4.99
CA ALA A 442 -130.45 -21.54 -6.16
C ALA A 442 -130.43 -22.36 -7.47
N ALA A 443 -129.55 -23.36 -7.59
CA ALA A 443 -129.54 -24.30 -8.69
C ALA A 443 -130.74 -25.26 -8.62
N GLU A 444 -131.06 -25.78 -7.44
CA GLU A 444 -132.25 -26.59 -7.16
C GLU A 444 -133.53 -25.82 -7.47
N ASP A 445 -133.65 -24.55 -7.05
CA ASP A 445 -134.81 -23.69 -7.35
C ASP A 445 -134.97 -23.44 -8.86
N ARG A 446 -133.86 -23.27 -9.60
CA ARG A 446 -133.88 -23.16 -11.08
C ARG A 446 -134.32 -24.46 -11.75
N LEU A 447 -133.84 -25.61 -11.27
CA LEU A 447 -134.27 -26.92 -11.75
C LEU A 447 -135.75 -27.17 -11.45
N ALA A 448 -136.23 -26.80 -10.25
CA ALA A 448 -137.65 -26.88 -9.89
C ALA A 448 -138.54 -25.97 -10.75
N SER A 449 -138.06 -24.78 -11.11
CA SER A 449 -138.75 -23.82 -11.99
C SER A 449 -138.84 -24.28 -13.46
N THR A 450 -137.90 -25.12 -13.91
CA THR A 450 -137.83 -25.58 -15.32
C THR A 450 -138.65 -26.87 -15.57
N GLY A 451 -139.40 -27.35 -14.57
CA GLY A 451 -140.18 -28.60 -14.62
C GLY A 451 -141.50 -28.56 -15.42
N SER A 452 -141.85 -27.47 -16.11
CA SER A 452 -143.03 -27.43 -17.01
C SER A 452 -142.60 -27.24 -18.47
N GLY A 453 -142.15 -28.34 -19.09
CA GLY A 453 -141.67 -28.41 -20.47
C GLY A 453 -142.74 -28.11 -21.53
N GLN A 454 -143.07 -26.84 -21.71
CA GLN A 454 -143.92 -26.34 -22.80
C GLN A 454 -143.10 -25.44 -23.73
N SER A 455 -143.00 -25.83 -25.01
CA SER A 455 -142.24 -25.08 -26.02
C SER A 455 -142.92 -23.74 -26.37
N PHE A 456 -142.14 -22.77 -26.85
CA PHE A 456 -142.56 -21.38 -27.11
C PHE A 456 -143.90 -21.23 -27.85
N LEU A 457 -144.20 -22.12 -28.79
CA LEU A 457 -145.47 -22.11 -29.54
C LEU A 457 -146.70 -22.39 -28.65
N ALA A 458 -146.54 -23.12 -27.55
CA ALA A 458 -147.60 -23.35 -26.57
C ALA A 458 -147.95 -22.06 -25.80
N ARG A 459 -146.94 -21.24 -25.46
CA ARG A 459 -147.16 -19.93 -24.80
C ARG A 459 -147.88 -18.93 -25.72
N GLN A 460 -147.58 -18.93 -27.02
CA GLN A 460 -148.16 -17.95 -27.94
C GLN A 460 -149.68 -18.12 -28.12
N ARG A 461 -150.20 -19.36 -28.02
CA ARG A 461 -151.65 -19.62 -28.12
C ARG A 461 -152.46 -19.14 -26.91
N GLN A 462 -151.83 -19.00 -25.74
CA GLN A 462 -152.50 -18.50 -24.55
C GLN A 462 -152.56 -16.97 -24.51
N ALA A 463 -151.57 -16.28 -25.10
CA ALA A 463 -151.51 -14.83 -25.11
C ALA A 463 -152.65 -14.17 -25.92
N THR A 464 -153.25 -14.87 -26.89
CA THR A 464 -154.37 -14.36 -27.68
C THR A 464 -155.74 -14.58 -27.05
N SER A 465 -155.85 -15.40 -25.98
CA SER A 465 -157.16 -15.81 -25.46
C SER A 465 -157.78 -14.90 -24.41
N THR A 466 -157.04 -14.06 -23.70
CA THR A 466 -157.62 -13.45 -22.48
C THR A 466 -157.33 -11.96 -22.32
N ARG A 467 -157.54 -11.21 -23.40
CA ARG A 467 -158.05 -9.83 -23.33
C ARG A 467 -159.49 -9.87 -22.78
N ARG A 468 -159.67 -9.88 -21.46
CA ARG A 468 -160.89 -9.41 -20.76
C ARG A 468 -160.78 -9.71 -19.27
N SER A 469 -160.41 -8.70 -18.49
CA SER A 469 -161.24 -8.17 -17.40
C SER A 469 -160.47 -7.09 -16.63
N TYR A 470 -161.14 -5.96 -16.49
CA TYR A 470 -160.77 -4.74 -15.74
C TYR A 470 -161.41 -4.83 -14.32
N PRO A 471 -161.21 -3.88 -13.39
CA PRO A 471 -160.41 -4.08 -12.18
C PRO A 471 -161.13 -3.59 -10.91
N GLY A 472 -160.46 -3.61 -9.77
CA GLY A 472 -160.82 -2.82 -8.59
C GLY A 472 -160.19 -3.44 -7.34
N HIS A 473 -159.29 -2.80 -6.60
CA HIS A 473 -159.33 -1.53 -5.85
C HIS A 473 -159.19 -1.88 -4.34
N VAL A 474 -158.42 -1.03 -3.63
CA VAL A 474 -158.30 -0.83 -2.17
C VAL A 474 -157.47 -1.83 -1.32
N GLN A 475 -156.30 -1.33 -0.86
CA GLN A 475 -155.85 -1.09 0.55
C GLN A 475 -156.47 -1.92 1.72
N PRO A 476 -155.94 -1.89 2.99
CA PRO A 476 -154.83 -1.10 3.56
C PRO A 476 -153.90 -1.84 4.56
N ALA A 477 -152.92 -1.05 5.03
CA ALA A 477 -152.18 -1.03 6.30
C ALA A 477 -152.64 -1.89 7.50
N THR A 478 -151.66 -2.34 8.30
CA THR A 478 -151.41 -1.95 9.71
C THR A 478 -150.25 -2.80 10.26
N ALA A 479 -149.19 -2.17 10.78
CA ALA A 479 -148.93 -1.93 12.20
C ALA A 479 -148.78 -3.21 13.05
N ARG A 480 -147.59 -3.47 13.59
CA ARG A 480 -147.18 -2.94 14.89
C ARG A 480 -145.67 -3.07 15.08
#